data_AF-A0A1J4JHU3-F1
#
_entry.id   AF-A0A1J4JHU3-F1
#
_cell.length_a   1.000
_cell.length_b   1.000
_cell.length_c   1.000
_cell.angle_alpha   90.00
_cell.angle_beta   90.00
_cell.angle_gamma   90.00
#
_symmetry.space_group_name_H-M   'P 1'
#
loop_
_entity.id
_entity.type
_entity.pdbx_description
1 polymer ?
#
loop_
_entity_poly.entity_id
_entity_poly.type
_entity_poly.pdbx_seq_one_letter_code
_entity_poly.pdbx_strand_id
1 'polypeptide(L)'
;MVDIRPPATILQFSATINSRRPEDKMREFVIAYYLEDQAFSVAEKRVPNSGFGSGQFLKKTVVNNPKTGKPYEPREVYVGAVIDMGGWQFTLQEASEDALKVMEAHSDVFTKCDLNELLKITRERMTVSSPECLVMFQKYDTRKRGYVTLAEVQEVLLKCGIDFGDQEFLTLFRRYQVRGIDFFDYQSFVRNLV
;
A
#
# COMPACT_ATOMS: atom_id res chain seq x y z
N MET A 1 36.01 -3.02 -16.84
CA MET A 1 35.48 -3.64 -15.62
C MET A 1 33.97 -3.49 -15.70
N VAL A 2 33.24 -4.56 -15.99
CA VAL A 2 31.77 -4.52 -16.05
C VAL A 2 31.28 -4.46 -14.62
N ASP A 3 30.46 -3.47 -14.28
CA ASP A 3 29.82 -3.38 -12.97
C ASP A 3 28.86 -4.57 -12.85
N ILE A 4 29.24 -5.58 -12.05
CA ILE A 4 28.50 -6.85 -11.89
C ILE A 4 27.45 -6.73 -10.76
N ARG A 5 27.16 -5.51 -10.29
CA ARG A 5 26.10 -5.32 -9.31
C ARG A 5 24.76 -5.72 -9.94
N PRO A 6 23.93 -6.51 -9.24
CA PRO A 6 22.56 -6.74 -9.69
C PRO A 6 21.85 -5.40 -9.93
N PRO A 7 20.90 -5.34 -10.87
CA PRO A 7 20.15 -4.10 -11.11
C PRO A 7 19.53 -3.62 -9.79
N ALA A 8 19.67 -2.33 -9.50
CA ALA A 8 19.13 -1.74 -8.28
C ALA A 8 17.63 -2.00 -8.17
N THR A 9 17.18 -2.41 -6.99
CA THR A 9 15.78 -2.72 -6.73
C THR A 9 15.04 -1.41 -6.44
N ILE A 10 14.16 -1.03 -7.35
CA ILE A 10 13.45 0.25 -7.29
C ILE A 10 11.97 0.00 -7.02
N LEU A 11 11.48 0.50 -5.89
CA LEU A 11 10.06 0.53 -5.59
C LEU A 11 9.47 1.84 -6.11
N GLN A 12 8.54 1.75 -7.06
CA GLN A 12 7.86 2.92 -7.62
C GLN A 12 6.46 3.05 -7.05
N PHE A 13 6.11 4.28 -6.66
CA PHE A 13 4.81 4.63 -6.12
C PHE A 13 4.24 5.85 -6.84
N SER A 14 2.94 5.87 -7.08
CA SER A 14 2.21 7.12 -7.27
C SER A 14 2.03 7.79 -5.92
N ALA A 15 2.06 9.12 -5.89
CA ALA A 15 1.91 9.87 -4.65
C ALA A 15 1.20 11.21 -4.88
N THR A 16 0.57 11.68 -3.82
CA THR A 16 -0.01 13.03 -3.72
C THR A 16 0.70 13.80 -2.62
N ILE A 17 0.70 15.13 -2.73
CA ILE A 17 1.32 16.00 -1.73
C ILE A 17 0.29 16.46 -0.69
N ASN A 18 0.63 16.37 0.58
CA ASN A 18 -0.19 16.84 1.69
C ASN A 18 0.02 18.35 1.85
N SER A 19 -0.70 19.14 1.06
CA SER A 19 -0.63 20.60 1.05
C SER A 19 -1.99 21.24 1.30
N ARG A 20 -2.00 22.41 1.95
CA ARG A 20 -3.21 23.24 2.12
C ARG A 20 -3.56 24.01 0.85
N ARG A 21 -2.64 24.10 -0.12
CA ARG A 21 -2.85 24.86 -1.36
C ARG A 21 -3.75 24.04 -2.30
N PRO A 22 -4.86 24.60 -2.80
CA PRO A 22 -5.74 23.90 -3.74
C PRO A 22 -5.04 23.45 -5.02
N GLU A 23 -4.07 24.24 -5.51
CA GLU A 23 -3.28 23.94 -6.70
C GLU A 23 -2.49 22.64 -6.59
N ASP A 24 -2.04 22.31 -5.38
CA ASP A 24 -1.25 21.12 -5.10
C ASP A 24 -2.10 19.83 -5.09
N LYS A 25 -3.42 19.94 -4.91
CA LYS A 25 -4.31 18.78 -4.82
C LYS A 25 -4.43 18.00 -6.14
N MET A 26 -4.20 18.67 -7.27
CA MET A 26 -4.27 18.05 -8.60
C MET A 26 -2.90 17.57 -9.10
N ARG A 27 -1.83 17.78 -8.32
CA ARG A 27 -0.48 17.36 -8.70
C ARG A 27 -0.27 15.90 -8.31
N GLU A 28 0.10 15.09 -9.29
CA GLU A 28 0.51 13.71 -9.07
C GLU A 28 2.02 13.57 -9.20
N PHE A 29 2.60 12.74 -8.35
CA PHE A 29 4.02 12.46 -8.33
C PHE A 29 4.28 10.98 -8.53
N VAL A 30 5.44 10.66 -9.08
CA VAL A 30 6.03 9.33 -9.05
C VAL A 30 7.22 9.40 -8.11
N ILE A 31 7.16 8.59 -7.06
CA ILE A 31 8.23 8.44 -6.07
C ILE A 31 8.91 7.10 -6.34
N ALA A 32 10.23 7.13 -6.50
CA ALA A 32 11.06 5.94 -6.61
C ALA A 32 11.94 5.83 -5.38
N TYR A 33 11.84 4.70 -4.66
CA TYR A 33 12.70 4.33 -3.54
C TYR A 33 13.71 3.28 -4.00
N TYR A 34 15.00 3.56 -3.77
CA TYR A 34 16.11 2.69 -4.13
C TYR A 34 16.52 1.91 -2.89
N LEU A 35 16.25 0.61 -2.87
CA LEU A 35 16.37 -0.22 -1.67
C LEU A 35 17.80 -0.30 -1.13
N GLU A 36 18.78 -0.42 -2.02
CA GLU A 36 20.19 -0.57 -1.67
C GLU A 36 20.80 0.71 -1.09
N ASP A 37 20.29 1.87 -1.53
CA ASP A 37 20.83 3.17 -1.17
C ASP A 37 20.00 3.88 -0.09
N GLN A 38 18.82 3.35 0.27
CA GLN A 38 17.83 4.00 1.16
C GLN A 38 17.52 5.43 0.71
N ALA A 39 17.46 5.62 -0.61
CA ALA A 39 17.33 6.92 -1.24
C ALA A 39 16.00 7.05 -1.99
N PHE A 40 15.54 8.28 -2.16
CA PHE A 40 14.34 8.61 -2.92
C PHE A 40 14.67 9.51 -4.09
N SER A 41 13.92 9.38 -5.18
CA SER A 41 13.79 10.42 -6.20
C SER A 41 12.32 10.68 -6.48
N VAL A 42 11.97 11.93 -6.77
CA VAL A 42 10.59 12.34 -7.04
C VAL A 42 10.52 13.00 -8.41
N ALA A 43 9.57 12.57 -9.22
CA ALA A 43 9.22 13.18 -10.49
C ALA A 43 7.76 13.60 -10.46
N GLU A 44 7.44 14.77 -11.00
CA GLU A 44 6.06 15.22 -11.15
C GLU A 44 5.48 14.71 -12.47
N LYS A 45 4.30 14.07 -12.42
CA LYS A 45 3.59 13.65 -13.63
C LYS A 45 3.06 14.89 -14.36
N ARG A 46 3.15 14.87 -15.69
CA ARG A 46 2.51 15.94 -16.50
C ARG A 46 1.00 15.82 -16.42
N VAL A 47 0.34 16.93 -16.09
CA VAL A 47 -1.06 17.14 -16.46
C VAL A 47 -1.08 17.73 -17.88
N PRO A 48 -1.66 17.05 -18.88
CA PRO A 48 -1.79 17.64 -20.22
C PRO A 48 -2.48 19.01 -20.15
N ASN A 49 -1.97 19.98 -20.91
CA ASN A 49 -2.49 21.36 -21.02
C ASN A 49 -2.34 22.27 -19.78
N SER A 50 -1.56 21.91 -18.75
CA SER A 50 -1.41 22.76 -17.55
C SER A 50 -0.37 23.88 -17.68
N GLY A 51 0.45 23.89 -18.74
CA GLY A 51 1.54 24.87 -18.92
C GLY A 51 2.74 24.68 -17.98
N PHE A 52 2.70 23.74 -17.04
CA PHE A 52 3.82 23.39 -16.15
C PHE A 52 4.72 22.33 -16.81
N GLY A 53 6.04 22.56 -16.80
CA GLY A 53 7.01 21.60 -17.33
C GLY A 53 7.10 20.35 -16.45
N SER A 54 7.15 19.15 -17.03
CA SER A 54 7.63 17.97 -16.30
C SER A 54 9.03 18.23 -15.80
N GLY A 55 9.24 18.08 -14.50
CA GLY A 55 10.54 18.21 -13.88
C GLY A 55 10.78 17.10 -12.89
N GLN A 56 12.04 16.72 -12.76
CA GLN A 56 12.51 16.04 -11.56
C GLN A 56 12.29 16.99 -10.38
N PHE A 57 11.34 16.65 -9.50
CA PHE A 57 11.01 17.43 -8.32
C PHE A 57 12.11 17.29 -7.26
N LEU A 58 12.60 16.07 -7.07
CA LEU A 58 13.70 15.75 -6.17
C LEU A 58 14.69 14.79 -6.86
N LYS A 59 15.96 15.17 -6.91
CA LYS A 59 17.05 14.29 -7.34
C LYS A 59 17.24 13.15 -6.35
N LYS A 60 17.77 12.02 -6.82
CA LYS A 60 18.08 10.86 -5.97
C LYS A 60 18.90 11.31 -4.75
N THR A 61 18.31 11.22 -3.57
CA THR A 61 18.94 11.61 -2.31
C THR A 61 18.41 10.76 -1.17
N VAL A 62 19.25 10.54 -0.17
CA VAL A 62 18.81 9.97 1.11
C VAL A 62 17.97 11.01 1.83
N VAL A 63 16.83 10.56 2.37
CA VAL A 63 15.91 11.39 3.14
C VAL A 63 15.74 10.76 4.51
N ASN A 64 15.89 11.56 5.55
CA ASN A 64 15.75 11.10 6.92
C ASN A 64 14.30 11.22 7.39
N ASN A 65 13.81 10.19 8.06
CA ASN A 65 12.53 10.22 8.74
C ASN A 65 12.61 11.22 9.90
N PRO A 66 11.76 12.27 9.92
CA PRO A 66 11.79 13.30 10.95
C PRO A 66 11.50 12.76 12.37
N LYS A 67 10.84 11.58 12.48
CA LYS A 67 10.55 10.94 13.77
C LYS A 67 11.76 10.25 14.37
N THR A 68 12.62 9.65 13.53
CA THR A 68 13.75 8.81 13.98
C THR A 68 15.11 9.49 13.80
N GLY A 69 15.19 10.50 12.93
CA GLY A 69 16.44 11.16 12.53
C GLY A 69 17.33 10.31 11.62
N LYS A 70 16.88 9.13 11.20
CA LYS A 70 17.61 8.18 10.36
C LYS A 70 16.99 8.09 8.97
N PRO A 71 17.71 7.59 7.93
CA PRO A 71 17.11 7.29 6.64
C PRO A 71 15.86 6.43 6.78
N TYR A 72 14.85 6.68 5.94
CA TYR A 72 13.67 5.81 5.91
C TYR A 72 14.06 4.37 5.59
N GLU A 73 13.63 3.46 6.46
CA GLU A 73 13.84 2.03 6.28
C GLU A 73 12.78 1.45 5.32
N PRO A 74 13.07 0.33 4.63
CA PRO A 74 12.12 -0.26 3.67
C PRO A 74 10.74 -0.55 4.28
N ARG A 75 10.70 -1.00 5.54
CA ARG A 75 9.45 -1.26 6.28
C ARG A 75 8.56 -0.02 6.50
N GLU A 76 9.12 1.18 6.36
CA GLU A 76 8.42 2.45 6.48
C GLU A 76 7.89 2.97 5.14
N VAL A 77 8.24 2.30 4.03
CA VAL A 77 7.87 2.68 2.66
C VAL A 77 6.82 1.71 2.14
N TYR A 78 5.56 2.08 2.27
CA TYR A 78 4.41 1.27 1.89
C TYR A 78 3.23 2.14 1.44
N VAL A 79 2.24 1.55 0.77
CA VAL A 79 1.02 2.25 0.34
C VAL A 79 0.25 2.78 1.57
N GLY A 80 -0.09 4.07 1.55
CA GLY A 80 -0.66 4.83 2.66
C GLY A 80 0.36 5.48 3.59
N ALA A 81 1.67 5.18 3.43
CA ALA A 81 2.71 5.83 4.22
C ALA A 81 2.88 7.31 3.81
N VAL A 82 3.22 8.15 4.78
CA VAL A 82 3.57 9.56 4.56
C VAL A 82 5.07 9.74 4.69
N ILE A 83 5.72 10.14 3.60
CA ILE A 83 7.15 10.39 3.53
C ILE A 83 7.41 11.89 3.52
N ASP A 84 8.17 12.38 4.48
CA ASP A 84 8.60 13.78 4.57
C ASP A 84 9.93 13.95 3.85
N MET A 85 9.96 14.77 2.81
CA MET A 85 11.14 15.05 2.01
C MET A 85 11.44 16.56 2.04
N GLY A 86 12.12 16.99 3.09
CA GLY A 86 12.52 18.40 3.25
C GLY A 86 11.34 19.34 3.47
N GLY A 87 10.35 18.90 4.27
CA GLY A 87 9.14 19.67 4.59
C GLY A 87 7.99 19.47 3.60
N TRP A 88 8.24 18.78 2.48
CA TRP A 88 7.18 18.29 1.60
C TRP A 88 6.73 16.91 2.04
N GLN A 89 5.45 16.78 2.38
CA GLN A 89 4.88 15.51 2.83
C GLN A 89 4.13 14.86 1.68
N PHE A 90 4.56 13.66 1.29
CA PHE A 90 3.95 12.88 0.24
C PHE A 90 3.24 11.67 0.83
N THR A 91 1.98 11.46 0.47
CA THR A 91 1.26 10.23 0.78
C THR A 91 1.41 9.27 -0.40
N LEU A 92 2.00 8.10 -0.16
CA LEU A 92 2.13 7.05 -1.18
C LEU A 92 0.76 6.43 -1.45
N GLN A 93 0.29 6.47 -2.69
CA GLN A 93 -1.08 6.09 -3.06
C GLN A 93 -1.14 4.68 -3.64
N GLU A 94 -0.42 4.42 -4.72
CA GLU A 94 -0.37 3.09 -5.35
C GLU A 94 1.08 2.71 -5.58
N ALA A 95 1.38 1.42 -5.48
CA ALA A 95 2.68 0.87 -5.84
C ALA A 95 2.59 0.24 -7.23
N SER A 96 3.68 0.28 -8.01
CA SER A 96 3.75 -0.46 -9.26
C SER A 96 3.68 -1.97 -8.99
N GLU A 97 3.19 -2.74 -9.97
CA GLU A 97 3.11 -4.20 -9.84
C GLU A 97 4.48 -4.84 -9.55
N ASP A 98 5.55 -4.33 -10.13
CA ASP A 98 6.90 -4.82 -9.85
C ASP A 98 7.35 -4.47 -8.42
N ALA A 99 7.00 -3.29 -7.92
CA ALA A 99 7.26 -2.92 -6.53
C ALA A 99 6.51 -3.84 -5.56
N LEU A 100 5.23 -4.13 -5.82
CA LEU A 100 4.42 -5.02 -4.99
C LEU A 100 4.99 -6.45 -4.96
N LYS A 101 5.40 -7.00 -6.10
CA LYS A 101 6.04 -8.33 -6.16
C LYS A 101 7.33 -8.37 -5.32
N VAL A 102 8.14 -7.33 -5.38
CA VAL A 102 9.36 -7.23 -4.55
C VAL A 102 9.00 -7.17 -3.07
N MET A 103 8.02 -6.33 -2.70
CA MET A 103 7.59 -6.19 -1.31
C MET A 103 7.01 -7.50 -0.75
N GLU A 104 6.21 -8.21 -1.54
CA GLU A 104 5.65 -9.52 -1.20
C GLU A 104 6.73 -10.62 -1.10
N ALA A 105 7.71 -10.62 -2.00
CA ALA A 105 8.82 -11.58 -1.98
C ALA A 105 9.76 -11.38 -0.77
N HIS A 106 9.80 -10.18 -0.21
CA HIS A 106 10.60 -9.80 0.95
C HIS A 106 9.70 -9.41 2.15
N SER A 107 8.64 -10.19 2.39
CA SER A 107 7.66 -9.90 3.44
C SER A 107 8.24 -9.90 4.87
N ASP A 108 9.41 -10.50 5.07
CA ASP A 108 10.20 -10.44 6.30
C ASP A 108 10.67 -9.00 6.62
N VAL A 109 10.94 -8.22 5.58
CA VAL A 109 11.27 -6.79 5.68
C VAL A 109 10.00 -5.94 5.57
N PHE A 110 9.15 -6.22 4.58
CA PHE A 110 7.90 -5.51 4.36
C PHE A 110 6.75 -6.20 5.09
N THR A 111 6.74 -6.11 6.41
CA THR A 111 5.80 -6.87 7.26
C THR A 111 4.33 -6.58 6.97
N LYS A 112 4.00 -5.39 6.42
CA LYS A 112 2.63 -5.05 5.97
C LYS A 112 2.18 -5.82 4.70
N CYS A 113 3.11 -6.49 4.04
CA CYS A 113 2.87 -7.37 2.89
C CYS A 113 2.89 -8.85 3.28
N ASP A 114 3.12 -9.18 4.55
CA ASP A 114 3.11 -10.56 5.03
C ASP A 114 1.67 -11.03 5.31
N LEU A 115 1.15 -11.82 4.37
CA LEU A 115 -0.19 -12.39 4.49
C LEU A 115 -0.39 -13.22 5.77
N ASN A 116 0.61 -14.00 6.19
CA ASN A 116 0.48 -14.89 7.34
C ASN A 116 0.41 -14.08 8.64
N GLU A 117 1.23 -13.03 8.74
CA GLU A 117 1.19 -12.11 9.87
C GLU A 117 -0.13 -11.33 9.89
N LEU A 118 -0.65 -10.90 8.73
CA LEU A 118 -1.96 -10.25 8.66
C LEU A 118 -3.10 -11.17 9.12
N LEU A 119 -3.14 -12.42 8.65
CA LEU A 119 -4.15 -13.39 9.08
C LEU A 119 -4.02 -13.72 10.56
N LYS A 120 -2.80 -13.78 11.11
CA LYS A 120 -2.57 -13.92 12.54
C LYS A 120 -3.09 -12.72 13.33
N ILE A 121 -2.75 -11.50 12.93
CA ILE A 121 -3.23 -10.26 13.55
C ILE A 121 -4.76 -10.19 13.48
N THR A 122 -5.38 -10.56 12.35
CA THR A 122 -6.84 -10.63 12.24
C THR A 122 -7.40 -11.58 13.29
N ARG A 123 -6.89 -12.81 13.39
CA ARG A 123 -7.38 -13.80 14.36
C ARG A 123 -7.25 -13.33 15.81
N GLU A 124 -6.15 -12.67 16.15
CA GLU A 124 -5.85 -12.23 17.51
C GLU A 124 -6.64 -10.97 17.92
N ARG A 125 -6.91 -10.05 16.98
CA ARG A 125 -7.56 -8.76 17.27
C ARG A 125 -9.05 -8.75 16.99
N MET A 126 -9.56 -9.70 16.21
CA MET A 126 -10.95 -9.73 15.82
C MET A 126 -11.84 -9.88 17.06
N THR A 127 -12.82 -8.97 17.21
CA THR A 127 -13.72 -8.92 18.36
C THR A 127 -14.87 -9.92 18.27
N VAL A 128 -15.03 -10.54 17.11
CA VAL A 128 -16.09 -11.51 16.79
C VAL A 128 -15.50 -12.87 16.42
N SER A 129 -16.30 -13.93 16.46
CA SER A 129 -15.85 -15.25 16.02
C SER A 129 -15.79 -15.35 14.48
N SER A 130 -14.96 -16.24 13.93
CA SER A 130 -14.90 -16.46 12.47
C SER A 130 -16.27 -16.80 11.85
N PRO A 131 -17.13 -17.64 12.47
CA PRO A 131 -18.51 -17.85 11.99
C PRO A 131 -19.38 -16.60 12.01
N GLU A 132 -19.23 -15.73 13.02
CA GLU A 132 -19.96 -14.47 13.09
C GLU A 132 -19.50 -13.48 12.01
N CYS A 133 -18.18 -13.38 11.79
CA CYS A 133 -17.60 -12.63 10.67
C CYS A 133 -18.15 -13.12 9.32
N LEU A 134 -18.25 -14.44 9.13
CA LEU A 134 -18.85 -15.03 7.93
C LEU A 134 -20.29 -14.58 7.72
N VAL A 135 -21.10 -14.58 8.79
CA VAL A 135 -22.49 -14.12 8.74
C VAL A 135 -22.57 -12.63 8.39
N MET A 136 -21.63 -11.80 8.86
CA MET A 136 -21.57 -10.39 8.48
C MET A 136 -21.33 -10.22 6.98
N PHE A 137 -20.39 -10.95 6.39
CA PHE A 137 -20.17 -10.93 4.94
C PHE A 137 -21.38 -11.42 4.14
N GLN A 138 -22.03 -12.50 4.59
CA GLN A 138 -23.21 -13.07 3.92
C GLN A 138 -24.41 -12.11 3.87
N LYS A 139 -24.49 -11.12 4.77
CA LYS A 139 -25.53 -10.08 4.71
C LYS A 139 -25.40 -9.19 3.46
N TYR A 140 -24.18 -8.95 2.99
CA TYR A 140 -23.93 -8.20 1.75
C TYR A 140 -24.09 -9.10 0.52
N ASP A 141 -23.70 -10.37 0.60
CA ASP A 141 -23.83 -11.34 -0.48
C ASP A 141 -25.19 -12.06 -0.50
N THR A 142 -26.27 -11.30 -0.69
CA THR A 142 -27.66 -11.80 -0.74
C THR A 142 -27.89 -12.88 -1.81
N ARG A 143 -27.06 -12.89 -2.86
CA ARG A 143 -27.11 -13.87 -3.96
C ARG A 143 -26.23 -15.10 -3.73
N LYS A 144 -25.55 -15.20 -2.59
CA LYS A 144 -24.67 -16.33 -2.21
C LYS A 144 -23.61 -16.65 -3.26
N ARG A 145 -22.98 -15.62 -3.80
CA ARG A 145 -21.94 -15.74 -4.84
C ARG A 145 -20.57 -16.12 -4.26
N GLY A 146 -20.37 -15.89 -2.96
CA GLY A 146 -19.10 -16.12 -2.26
C GLY A 146 -18.13 -14.95 -2.31
N TYR A 147 -18.54 -13.79 -2.86
CA TYR A 147 -17.69 -12.60 -2.94
C TYR A 147 -18.47 -11.30 -2.71
N VAL A 148 -17.77 -10.29 -2.20
CA VAL A 148 -18.27 -8.94 -1.86
C VAL A 148 -17.35 -7.87 -2.46
N THR A 149 -17.79 -6.61 -2.52
CA THR A 149 -16.96 -5.48 -2.98
C THR A 149 -15.94 -5.06 -1.93
N LEU A 150 -14.88 -4.36 -2.34
CA LEU A 150 -13.86 -3.84 -1.43
C LEU A 150 -14.42 -2.95 -0.31
N ALA A 151 -15.36 -2.06 -0.65
CA ALA A 151 -15.98 -1.18 0.34
C ALA A 151 -16.72 -1.99 1.42
N GLU A 152 -17.40 -3.07 1.03
CA GLU A 152 -18.09 -3.97 1.96
C GLU A 152 -17.10 -4.76 2.83
N VAL A 153 -15.93 -5.16 2.30
CA VAL A 153 -14.87 -5.79 3.10
C VAL A 153 -14.37 -4.85 4.19
N GLN A 154 -14.05 -3.61 3.83
CA GLN A 154 -13.57 -2.62 4.79
C GLN A 154 -14.63 -2.38 5.89
N GLU A 155 -15.90 -2.25 5.52
CA GLU A 155 -16.98 -2.07 6.49
C GLU A 155 -17.13 -3.27 7.44
N VAL A 156 -17.04 -4.50 6.92
CA VAL A 156 -17.13 -5.72 7.73
C VAL A 156 -15.92 -5.84 8.66
N LEU A 157 -14.70 -5.63 8.17
CA LEU A 157 -13.48 -5.72 8.99
C LEU A 157 -13.49 -4.70 10.13
N LEU A 158 -13.92 -3.45 9.85
CA LEU A 158 -14.09 -2.42 10.88
C LEU A 158 -15.12 -2.85 11.95
N LYS A 159 -16.25 -3.43 11.55
CA LYS A 159 -17.25 -3.98 12.49
C LYS A 159 -16.71 -5.15 13.32
N CYS A 160 -15.76 -5.90 12.76
CA CYS A 160 -15.04 -6.97 13.43
C CYS A 160 -13.89 -6.47 14.33
N GLY A 161 -13.70 -5.15 14.47
CA GLY A 161 -12.65 -4.54 15.28
C GLY A 161 -11.27 -4.51 14.60
N ILE A 162 -11.22 -4.76 13.29
CA ILE A 162 -9.99 -4.77 12.51
C ILE A 162 -9.93 -3.49 11.66
N ASP A 163 -8.98 -2.63 11.99
CA ASP A 163 -8.67 -1.42 11.22
C ASP A 163 -7.32 -1.59 10.52
N PHE A 164 -7.36 -2.00 9.26
CA PHE A 164 -6.17 -2.17 8.43
C PHE A 164 -5.86 -0.89 7.65
N GLY A 165 -4.57 -0.54 7.59
CA GLY A 165 -4.10 0.51 6.70
C GLY A 165 -4.05 0.05 5.25
N ASP A 166 -3.83 1.01 4.35
CA ASP A 166 -3.97 0.82 2.90
C ASP A 166 -3.12 -0.35 2.36
N GLN A 167 -1.85 -0.47 2.75
CA GLN A 167 -0.99 -1.59 2.33
C GLN A 167 -1.49 -2.95 2.81
N GLU A 168 -2.00 -3.03 4.04
CA GLU A 168 -2.44 -4.30 4.65
C GLU A 168 -3.72 -4.77 3.96
N PHE A 169 -4.63 -3.83 3.71
CA PHE A 169 -5.83 -4.08 2.92
C PHE A 169 -5.51 -4.48 1.48
N LEU A 170 -4.56 -3.78 0.83
CA LEU A 170 -4.08 -4.13 -0.51
C LEU A 170 -3.50 -5.55 -0.57
N THR A 171 -2.72 -5.94 0.44
CA THR A 171 -2.12 -7.28 0.54
C THR A 171 -3.19 -8.37 0.63
N LEU A 172 -4.22 -8.16 1.47
CA LEU A 172 -5.36 -9.07 1.53
C LEU A 172 -6.12 -9.11 0.20
N PHE A 173 -6.36 -7.95 -0.40
CA PHE A 173 -7.08 -7.87 -1.66
C PHE A 173 -6.37 -8.65 -2.76
N ARG A 174 -5.07 -8.42 -2.96
CA ARG A 174 -4.28 -9.13 -3.98
C ARG A 174 -4.33 -10.64 -3.82
N ARG A 175 -4.42 -11.13 -2.58
CA ARG A 175 -4.51 -12.56 -2.28
C ARG A 175 -5.89 -13.18 -2.55
N TYR A 176 -6.96 -12.44 -2.29
CA TYR A 176 -8.34 -12.92 -2.32
C TYR A 176 -9.20 -12.29 -3.42
N GLN A 177 -8.57 -11.58 -4.37
CA GLN A 177 -9.26 -10.98 -5.50
C GLN A 177 -9.85 -12.06 -6.41
N VAL A 178 -11.08 -11.81 -6.91
CA VAL A 178 -11.77 -12.68 -7.86
C VAL A 178 -11.93 -11.98 -9.20
N ARG A 179 -11.50 -12.65 -10.28
CA ARG A 179 -11.76 -12.26 -11.69
C ARG A 179 -11.22 -10.87 -12.10
N GLY A 180 -10.20 -10.34 -11.42
CA GLY A 180 -9.61 -9.04 -11.76
C GLY A 180 -10.55 -7.85 -11.55
N ILE A 181 -11.62 -8.04 -10.78
CA ILE A 181 -12.61 -7.01 -10.42
C ILE A 181 -12.37 -6.63 -8.94
N ASP A 182 -12.93 -5.51 -8.49
CA ASP A 182 -13.01 -5.07 -7.08
C ASP A 182 -13.83 -6.01 -6.16
N PHE A 183 -13.87 -7.32 -6.48
CA PHE A 183 -14.54 -8.36 -5.72
C PHE A 183 -13.54 -9.20 -4.92
N PHE A 184 -13.91 -9.52 -3.69
CA PHE A 184 -13.11 -10.21 -2.69
C PHE A 184 -13.79 -11.53 -2.27
N ASP A 185 -13.06 -12.65 -2.37
CA ASP A 185 -13.48 -13.97 -1.90
C ASP A 185 -13.43 -14.05 -0.37
N TYR A 186 -14.52 -13.60 0.26
CA TYR A 186 -14.64 -13.62 1.71
C TYR A 186 -14.75 -15.05 2.27
N GLN A 187 -15.20 -16.01 1.48
CA GLN A 187 -15.34 -17.42 1.91
C GLN A 187 -13.96 -18.03 2.14
N SER A 188 -13.05 -17.86 1.18
CA SER A 188 -11.67 -18.30 1.30
C SER A 188 -10.93 -17.56 2.39
N PHE A 189 -11.14 -16.25 2.51
CA PHE A 189 -10.55 -15.45 3.59
C PHE A 189 -10.95 -15.96 4.97
N VAL A 190 -12.25 -16.06 5.28
CA VAL A 190 -12.72 -16.50 6.60
C VAL A 190 -12.32 -17.95 6.90
N ARG A 191 -12.28 -18.82 5.89
CA ARG A 191 -11.77 -20.20 6.05
C ARG A 191 -10.32 -20.23 6.51
N ASN A 192 -9.49 -19.31 6.00
CA ASN A 192 -8.08 -19.20 6.38
C ASN A 192 -7.85 -18.46 7.72
N LEU A 193 -8.91 -17.98 8.37
CA LEU A 193 -8.86 -17.43 9.73
C LEU A 193 -9.06 -18.50 10.82
N VAL A 194 -9.31 -19.76 10.46
CA VAL A 194 -9.53 -20.86 11.43
C VAL A 194 -8.22 -21.59 11.70
#